data_AF-X1LZH8-F1
#
_entry.id   AF-X1LZH8-F1
#
_cell.length_a   1.000
_cell.length_b   1.000
_cell.length_c   1.000
_cell.angle_alpha   90.00
_cell.angle_beta   90.00
_cell.angle_gamma   90.00
#
_symmetry.space_group_name_H-M   'P 1'
#
loop_
_entity.id
_entity.type
_entity.pdbx_description
1 polymer ?
#
loop_
_entity_poly.entity_id
_entity_poly.type
_entity_poly.pdbx_seq_one_letter_code
_entity_poly.pdbx_strand_id
1 'polypeptide(L)' 'MFDVKDMTTLKADEIADQRYGREFYDLPKDQQFKVWHEAEAFVRDQIATEADALVDAIKEGARPIAKLFRRSGK' A
#
# COMPACT_ATOMS: atom_id res chain seq x y z
N MET A 1 -7.74 11.19 -1.31
CA MET A 1 -7.45 9.75 -1.44
C MET A 1 -6.63 9.63 -2.70
N PHE A 2 -5.34 9.30 -2.60
CA PHE A 2 -4.54 9.04 -3.80
C PHE A 2 -5.11 7.80 -4.47
N ASP A 3 -5.34 7.87 -5.79
CA ASP A 3 -5.88 6.74 -6.53
C ASP A 3 -4.81 5.65 -6.63
N VAL A 4 -5.20 4.38 -6.50
CA VAL A 4 -4.27 3.24 -6.62
C VAL A 4 -3.55 3.28 -7.97
N LYS A 5 -4.22 3.78 -9.01
CA LYS A 5 -3.64 3.96 -10.34
C LYS A 5 -2.53 5.02 -10.35
N ASP A 6 -2.70 6.11 -9.61
CA ASP A 6 -1.68 7.17 -9.52
C ASP A 6 -0.43 6.65 -8.80
N MET A 7 -0.62 5.91 -7.69
CA MET A 7 0.48 5.26 -6.98
C MET A 7 1.20 4.22 -7.85
N THR A 8 0.43 3.43 -8.61
CA THR A 8 0.98 2.42 -9.53
C THR A 8 1.77 3.09 -10.65
N THR A 9 1.29 4.22 -11.18
CA THR A 9 1.98 4.97 -12.24
C THR A 9 3.29 5.55 -11.74
N LEU A 10 3.29 6.21 -10.58
CA LEU A 10 4.52 6.70 -9.94
C LEU A 10 5.52 5.57 -9.71
N LYS A 11 5.04 4.43 -9.21
CA LYS A 11 5.92 3.29 -8.96
C LYS A 11 6.47 2.67 -10.25
N ALA A 12 5.66 2.64 -11.31
CA ALA A 12 6.08 2.16 -12.62
C ALA A 12 7.16 3.06 -13.21
N ASP A 13 7.05 4.39 -13.07
CA ASP A 13 8.09 5.33 -13.49
C ASP A 13 9.40 5.13 -12.72
N GLU A 14 9.34 4.96 -11.40
CA GLU A 14 10.54 4.65 -10.59
C GLU A 14 11.24 3.37 -11.05
N ILE A 15 10.46 2.30 -11.28
CA ILE A 15 11.01 1.00 -11.72
C ILE A 15 11.60 1.13 -13.13
N ALA A 16 10.94 1.88 -14.02
CA ALA A 16 11.42 2.12 -15.39
C ALA A 16 12.74 2.88 -15.40
N ASP A 17 12.85 3.94 -14.61
CA ASP A 17 14.07 4.72 -14.46
C ASP A 17 15.21 3.87 -13.87
N GLN A 18 14.95 3.16 -12.78
CA GLN A 18 15.97 2.33 -12.11
C GLN A 18 16.51 1.19 -12.98
N ARG A 19 15.65 0.56 -13.80
CA ARG A 19 16.06 -0.61 -14.61
C ARG A 19 16.58 -0.25 -15.99
N TYR A 20 16.01 0.79 -16.61
CA TYR A 20 16.22 1.08 -18.01
C TYR A 20 16.74 2.51 -18.26
N GLY A 21 16.74 3.38 -17.23
CA GLY A 21 17.12 4.79 -17.36
C GLY A 21 16.19 5.56 -18.30
N ARG A 22 14.90 5.22 -18.31
CA ARG A 22 13.88 5.77 -19.20
C ARG A 22 12.56 5.94 -18.46
N GLU A 23 11.74 6.88 -18.92
CA GLU A 23 10.36 7.03 -18.46
C GLU A 23 9.55 5.77 -18.81
N PHE A 24 8.53 5.46 -18.00
CA PHE A 24 7.72 4.25 -18.20
C PHE A 24 7.09 4.19 -19.60
N TYR A 25 6.53 5.29 -20.06
CA TYR A 25 5.84 5.35 -21.35
C TYR A 25 6.77 5.28 -22.56
N ASP A 26 8.08 5.44 -22.37
CA ASP A 26 9.11 5.30 -23.41
C ASP A 26 9.59 3.85 -23.59
N LEU A 27 9.20 2.95 -22.69
CA LEU A 27 9.56 1.53 -22.79
C LEU A 27 8.78 0.83 -23.91
N PRO A 28 9.33 -0.24 -24.52
CA PRO A 28 8.54 -1.15 -25.36
C PRO A 28 7.35 -1.73 -24.60
N LYS A 29 6.25 -2.05 -25.29
CA LYS A 29 5.01 -2.53 -24.66
C LYS A 29 5.20 -3.75 -23.76
N ASP A 30 6.07 -4.68 -24.14
CA ASP A 30 6.36 -5.87 -23.32
C ASP A 30 7.07 -5.51 -22.00
N GLN A 31 7.90 -4.47 -22.02
CA GLN A 31 8.58 -3.96 -20.82
C GLN A 31 7.62 -3.13 -19.97
N GLN A 32 6.78 -2.28 -20.59
CA GLN A 32 5.70 -1.57 -19.90
C GLN A 32 4.81 -2.55 -19.13
N PHE A 33 4.40 -3.65 -19.76
CA PHE A 33 3.56 -4.66 -19.12
C PHE A 33 4.23 -5.26 -17.87
N LYS A 34 5.51 -5.64 -17.96
CA LYS A 34 6.27 -6.20 -16.84
C LYS A 34 6.44 -5.20 -15.70
N VAL A 35 6.84 -3.98 -16.03
CA VAL A 35 7.04 -2.90 -15.05
C VAL A 35 5.73 -2.55 -14.36
N TRP A 36 4.63 -2.47 -15.12
CA TRP A 36 3.31 -2.18 -14.57
C TRP A 36 2.84 -3.25 -13.59
N HIS A 37 2.97 -4.53 -13.93
CA HIS A 37 2.56 -5.61 -13.05
C HIS A 37 3.36 -5.65 -11.74
N GLU A 38 4.64 -5.32 -11.80
CA GLU A 38 5.48 -5.24 -10.61
C GLU A 38 5.11 -4.04 -9.73
N ALA A 39 4.88 -2.87 -10.34
CA ALA A 39 4.40 -1.68 -9.66
C ALA A 39 3.06 -1.95 -8.96
N GLU A 40 2.12 -2.61 -9.64
CA GLU A 40 0.81 -2.96 -9.09
C GLU A 40 0.93 -3.91 -7.89
N ALA A 41 1.79 -4.94 -7.99
CA ALA A 41 2.02 -5.88 -6.90
C ALA A 41 2.59 -5.16 -5.66
N PHE A 42 3.55 -4.25 -5.87
CA PHE A 42 4.14 -3.46 -4.79
C PHE A 42 3.13 -2.53 -4.11
N VAL A 43 2.31 -1.81 -4.89
CA VAL A 43 1.29 -0.92 -4.33
C VAL A 43 0.22 -1.70 -3.56
N ARG A 44 -0.20 -2.86 -4.07
CA ARG A 44 -1.15 -3.73 -3.36
C ARG A 44 -0.59 -4.21 -2.02
N ASP A 45 0.69 -4.60 -1.98
CA ASP A 45 1.36 -5.05 -0.76
C ASP A 45 1.50 -3.94 0.29
N GLN A 46 1.81 -2.71 -0.15
CA GLN A 46 1.82 -1.55 0.74
C GLN A 46 0.44 -1.28 1.35
N ILE A 47 -0.61 -1.29 0.53
CA ILE A 47 -1.99 -1.06 1.01
C ILE A 47 -2.40 -2.15 2.01
N ALA A 48 -2.03 -3.42 1.76
CA ALA A 48 -2.29 -4.51 2.68
C ALA A 48 -1.57 -4.29 4.02
N THR A 49 -0.29 -3.91 3.97
CA THR A 49 0.52 -3.64 5.17
C THR A 49 -0.06 -2.48 5.99
N GLU A 50 -0.47 -1.39 5.35
CA GLU A 50 -1.11 -0.26 6.03
C GLU A 50 -2.46 -0.64 6.65
N ALA A 51 -3.24 -1.47 5.96
CA ALA A 51 -4.51 -1.97 6.48
C ALA A 51 -4.30 -2.87 7.71
N ASP A 52 -3.30 -3.75 7.70
CA ASP A 52 -2.94 -4.58 8.84
C ASP A 52 -2.48 -3.75 10.04
N ALA A 53 -1.64 -2.73 9.80
CA ALA A 53 -1.21 -1.79 10.84
C ALA A 53 -2.38 -1.03 11.46
N LEU A 54 -3.37 -0.62 10.65
CA LEU A 54 -4.60 0.02 11.13
C LEU A 54 -5.43 -0.93 11.98
N VAL A 55 -5.60 -2.18 11.54
CA VAL A 55 -6.33 -3.21 12.28
C VAL A 55 -5.68 -3.46 13.65
N ASP A 56 -4.36 -3.53 13.71
CA ASP A 56 -3.65 -3.74 14.98
C ASP A 56 -3.72 -2.50 15.89
N ALA A 57 -3.62 -1.29 15.34
CA ALA A 57 -3.85 -0.05 16.08
C ALA A 57 -5.27 0.02 16.68
N ILE A 58 -6.29 -0.46 15.94
CA ILE A 58 -7.67 -0.57 16.45
C ILE A 58 -7.76 -1.62 17.57
N LYS A 59 -7.14 -2.80 17.43
CA LYS A 59 -7.13 -3.82 18.48
C LYS A 59 -6.43 -3.34 19.75
N GLU A 60 -5.34 -2.61 19.63
CA GLU A 60 -4.60 -2.05 20.77
C GLU A 60 -5.34 -0.87 21.40
N GLY A 61 -5.91 0.02 20.59
CA GLY A 61 -6.78 1.12 21.02
C GLY A 61 -8.11 0.69 21.63
N ALA A 62 -8.60 -0.52 21.32
CA ALA A 62 -9.80 -1.11 21.93
C ALA A 62 -9.55 -1.72 23.33
N ARG A 63 -8.29 -1.89 23.76
CA ARG A 63 -7.95 -2.48 25.08
C ARG A 63 -8.22 -1.61 26.32
N PRO A 64 -8.41 -0.27 26.32
CA PRO A 64 -8.74 0.45 27.55
C PRO A 64 -10.25 0.41 27.88
N ILE A 65 -11.14 0.27 26.88
CA ILE A 65 -12.58 0.42 27.10
C ILE A 65 -13.16 -0.81 27.83
N ALA A 66 -12.71 -2.02 27.48
CA ALA A 66 -13.17 -3.25 28.15
C ALA A 66 -12.78 -3.34 29.64
N LYS A 67 -11.73 -2.62 30.08
CA LYS A 67 -11.34 -2.54 31.50
C LYS A 67 -12.15 -1.52 32.30
N LEU A 68 -12.73 -0.51 31.66
CA LEU A 68 -13.52 0.53 32.33
C LEU A 68 -14.95 0.06 32.66
N PHE A 69 -15.52 -0.85 31.88
CA PHE A 69 -16.90 -1.33 32.12
C PHE A 69 -17.03 -2.49 33.12
N ARG A 70 -15.93 -3.04 33.66
CA ARG A 70 -15.96 -4.11 34.68
C ARG A 70 -15.92 -3.59 36.13
N ARG A 71 -16.02 -2.27 36.34
CA ARG A 71 -15.97 -1.64 37.68
C ARG A 71 -17.16 -0.69 37.92
N SER A 72 -18.35 -1.06 37.47
CA SER A 72 -19.62 -0.51 37.96
C SER A 72 -20.62 -1.65 38.07
N GLY A 73 -20.54 -2.37 39.18
CA GLY A 73 -21.40 -3.50 39.52
C GLY A 73 -21.15 -3.84 40.97
N LYS A 74 -21.44 -2.89 41.85
CA LYS A 74 -21.50 -3.09 43.30
C LYS A 74 -22.86 -2.59 43.77
#